data_AF-A0A960GDY9-F1
#
_entry.id   AF-A0A960GDY9-F1
#
_cell.length_a   1.000
_cell.length_b   1.000
_cell.length_c   1.000
_cell.angle_alpha   90.00
_cell.angle_beta   90.00
_cell.angle_gamma   90.00
#
_symmetry.space_group_name_H-M   'P 1'
#
loop_
_entity.id
_entity.type
_entity.pdbx_description
1 polymer ?
#
loop_
_entity_poly.entity_id
_entity_poly.type
_entity_poly.pdbx_seq_one_letter_code
_entity_poly.pdbx_strand_id
1 'polypeptide(L)'
;MTLAAITALLAGLVLLVAGGELLVRGAGSIAAAAGLSPLVVGLTVVSFATSAPELAVTLQAVSAGSPGLAIGNVVGSNIANILLVLGTAAVIAPLSVKSPVVKRDVPVMVGMSLLTTVLAFNGVIARWQGAVLVAVLIAY
;
A
#
# COMPACT_ATOMS: atom_id res chain seq x y z
N MET A 1 -21.46 -21.70 -4.54
CA MET A 1 -20.07 -21.54 -5.02
C MET A 1 -19.59 -22.91 -5.48
N THR A 2 -18.99 -23.04 -6.67
CA THR A 2 -18.49 -24.33 -7.16
C THR A 2 -17.15 -24.67 -6.50
N LEU A 3 -16.83 -25.96 -6.36
CA LEU A 3 -15.53 -26.42 -5.82
C LEU A 3 -14.36 -25.76 -6.55
N ALA A 4 -14.46 -25.67 -7.88
CA ALA A 4 -13.48 -25.00 -8.73
C ALA A 4 -13.24 -23.52 -8.36
N ALA A 5 -14.29 -22.77 -7.99
CA ALA A 5 -14.16 -21.37 -7.59
C ALA A 5 -13.41 -21.24 -6.25
N ILE A 6 -13.66 -22.14 -5.31
CA ILE A 6 -12.97 -22.16 -4.02
C ILE A 6 -11.48 -22.51 -4.23
N THR A 7 -11.19 -23.51 -5.06
CA THR A 7 -9.81 -23.89 -5.37
C THR A 7 -9.05 -22.75 -6.05
N ALA A 8 -9.66 -22.10 -7.04
CA ALA A 8 -9.05 -20.96 -7.72
C ALA A 8 -8.81 -19.78 -6.78
N LEU A 9 -9.75 -19.49 -5.88
CA LEU A 9 -9.61 -18.44 -4.87
C LEU A 9 -8.44 -18.72 -3.93
N LEU A 10 -8.37 -19.93 -3.37
CA LEU A 10 -7.30 -20.31 -2.43
C LEU A 10 -5.93 -20.34 -3.12
N ALA A 11 -5.85 -20.90 -4.32
CA ALA A 11 -4.61 -20.92 -5.10
C ALA A 11 -4.15 -19.50 -5.46
N GLY A 12 -5.06 -18.65 -5.93
CA GLY A 12 -4.78 -17.25 -6.23
C GLY A 12 -4.29 -16.48 -5.00
N LEU A 13 -4.92 -16.68 -3.84
CA LEU A 13 -4.49 -16.06 -2.59
C LEU A 13 -3.07 -16.48 -2.19
N VAL A 14 -2.77 -17.78 -2.25
CA VAL A 14 -1.44 -18.30 -1.92
C VAL A 14 -0.39 -17.75 -2.88
N LEU A 15 -0.66 -17.74 -4.18
CA LEU A 15 0.25 -17.21 -5.18
C LEU A 15 0.48 -15.70 -5.01
N LEU A 16 -0.57 -14.94 -4.70
CA LEU A 16 -0.48 -13.50 -4.48
C LEU A 16 0.38 -13.18 -3.25
N VAL A 17 0.14 -13.87 -2.13
CA VAL A 17 0.90 -13.70 -0.88
C VAL A 17 2.35 -14.13 -1.05
N ALA A 18 2.58 -15.33 -1.61
CA ALA A 18 3.93 -15.84 -1.83
C ALA A 18 4.72 -14.96 -2.82
N GLY A 19 4.08 -14.51 -3.91
CA GLY A 19 4.68 -13.59 -4.87
C GLY A 19 5.04 -12.25 -4.26
N GLY A 20 4.15 -11.68 -3.43
CA GLY A 20 4.41 -10.46 -2.67
C GLY A 20 5.59 -10.60 -1.71
N GLU A 21 5.65 -11.69 -0.94
CA GLU A 21 6.75 -11.96 -0.02
C GLU A 21 8.10 -12.13 -0.74
N LEU A 22 8.11 -12.85 -1.86
CA LEU A 22 9.30 -12.99 -2.69
C LEU A 22 9.76 -11.64 -3.27
N LEU A 23 8.82 -10.80 -3.70
CA LEU A 23 9.10 -9.46 -4.19
C LEU A 23 9.74 -8.58 -3.10
N VAL A 24 9.17 -8.59 -1.89
CA VAL A 24 9.69 -7.82 -0.74
C VAL A 24 11.11 -8.24 -0.39
N ARG A 25 11.35 -9.55 -0.24
CA ARG A 25 12.69 -10.09 0.10
C ARG A 25 13.71 -9.81 -0.99
N GLY A 26 13.35 -10.09 -2.24
CA GLY A 26 14.22 -9.89 -3.39
C GLY A 26 14.59 -8.42 -3.56
N ALA A 27 13.59 -7.55 -3.70
CA ALA A 27 13.82 -6.13 -3.93
C ALA A 27 14.55 -5.48 -2.73
N GLY A 28 14.16 -5.81 -1.49
CA GLY A 28 14.83 -5.32 -0.29
C GLY A 28 16.30 -5.73 -0.20
N SER A 29 16.63 -6.97 -0.56
CA SER A 29 18.03 -7.45 -0.58
C SER A 29 18.89 -6.72 -1.63
N ILE A 30 18.34 -6.48 -2.82
CA ILE A 30 19.01 -5.74 -3.90
C ILE A 30 19.26 -4.29 -3.47
N ALA A 31 18.26 -3.65 -2.88
CA ALA A 31 18.36 -2.28 -2.42
C ALA A 31 19.41 -2.11 -1.30
N ALA A 32 19.43 -3.05 -0.35
CA ALA A 32 20.46 -3.08 0.69
C ALA A 32 21.87 -3.31 0.11
N ALA A 33 22.01 -4.23 -0.86
CA ALA A 33 23.27 -4.47 -1.56
C ALA A 33 23.75 -3.26 -2.38
N ALA A 34 22.82 -2.43 -2.87
CA ALA A 34 23.10 -1.16 -3.54
C ALA A 34 23.48 -0.02 -2.56
N GLY A 35 23.56 -0.28 -1.26
CA GLY A 35 23.99 0.69 -0.24
C GLY A 35 22.88 1.62 0.26
N LEU A 36 21.61 1.34 -0.03
CA LEU A 36 20.51 2.13 0.51
C LEU A 36 20.37 1.88 2.02
N SER A 37 20.11 2.96 2.77
CA SER A 37 19.87 2.84 4.21
C SER A 37 18.59 2.03 4.50
N PRO A 38 18.51 1.32 5.65
CA PRO A 38 17.31 0.57 6.01
C PRO A 38 16.02 1.39 6.00
N LEU A 39 16.12 2.68 6.35
CA LEU A 39 14.99 3.62 6.31
C LEU A 39 14.52 3.87 4.87
N VAL A 40 15.45 4.09 3.92
CA VAL A 40 15.09 4.29 2.51
C VAL A 40 14.52 3.01 1.92
N VAL A 41 15.13 1.85 2.18
CA VAL A 41 14.62 0.54 1.73
C VAL A 41 13.20 0.30 2.24
N GLY A 42 12.94 0.60 3.51
CA GLY A 42 11.62 0.48 4.11
C GLY A 42 10.59 1.44 3.51
N LEU A 43 10.95 2.71 3.33
CA LEU A 43 10.04 3.75 2.85
C LEU A 43 9.76 3.67 1.35
N THR A 44 10.64 3.08 0.54
CA THR A 44 10.45 2.99 -0.91
C THR A 44 10.27 1.55 -1.36
N VAL A 45 11.33 0.74 -1.34
CA VAL A 45 11.33 -0.56 -2.00
C VAL A 45 10.34 -1.53 -1.36
N VAL A 46 10.38 -1.63 -0.03
CA VAL A 46 9.49 -2.53 0.71
C VAL A 46 8.06 -2.02 0.65
N SER A 47 7.82 -0.73 0.85
CA SER A 47 6.46 -0.14 0.81
C SER A 47 5.76 -0.33 -0.55
N PHE A 48 6.49 -0.15 -1.66
CA PHE A 48 5.98 -0.44 -3.00
C PHE A 48 5.75 -1.94 -3.21
N ALA A 49 6.69 -2.78 -2.78
CA ALA A 49 6.57 -4.24 -2.92
C ALA A 49 5.37 -4.80 -2.16
N THR A 50 5.12 -4.33 -0.93
CA THR A 50 3.96 -4.76 -0.13
C THR A 50 2.64 -4.24 -0.66
N SER A 51 2.63 -3.13 -1.41
CA SER A 51 1.42 -2.52 -2.00
C SER A 51 1.14 -2.99 -3.44
N ALA A 52 2.05 -3.78 -4.02
CA ALA A 52 1.90 -4.29 -5.38
C ALA A 52 0.70 -5.25 -5.56
N PRO A 53 0.41 -6.17 -4.61
CA PRO A 53 -0.81 -6.98 -4.65
C PRO A 53 -2.08 -6.13 -4.70
N GLU A 54 -2.15 -5.09 -3.87
CA GLU A 54 -3.28 -4.17 -3.77
C GLU A 54 -3.41 -3.37 -5.06
N LEU A 55 -2.31 -2.93 -5.67
CA LEU A 55 -2.33 -2.29 -6.97
C LEU A 55 -2.91 -3.22 -8.04
N ALA A 56 -2.50 -4.49 -8.07
CA ALA A 56 -3.03 -5.47 -9.02
C ALA A 56 -4.55 -5.67 -8.84
N VAL A 57 -5.01 -5.82 -7.59
CA VAL A 57 -6.44 -5.93 -7.26
C VAL A 57 -7.20 -4.66 -7.66
N THR A 58 -6.63 -3.48 -7.39
CA THR A 58 -7.24 -2.18 -7.72
C THR A 58 -7.38 -2.00 -9.23
N LEU A 59 -6.32 -2.30 -10.00
CA LEU A 59 -6.34 -2.23 -11.47
C LEU A 59 -7.36 -3.22 -12.05
N GLN A 60 -7.41 -4.44 -11.52
CA GLN A 60 -8.40 -5.42 -11.94
C GLN A 60 -9.83 -4.92 -11.65
N ALA A 61 -10.09 -4.40 -10.45
CA ALA A 61 -11.39 -3.87 -10.06
C ALA A 61 -11.84 -2.70 -10.95
N VAL A 62 -10.95 -1.77 -11.27
CA VAL A 62 -11.24 -0.67 -12.20
C VAL A 62 -11.52 -1.21 -13.61
N SER A 63 -10.70 -2.15 -14.11
CA SER A 63 -10.89 -2.75 -15.44
C SER A 63 -12.21 -3.54 -15.56
N ALA A 64 -12.70 -4.10 -14.45
CA ALA A 64 -13.96 -4.81 -14.34
C ALA A 64 -15.17 -3.88 -14.09
N GLY A 65 -15.00 -2.56 -14.22
CA GLY A 65 -16.08 -1.59 -14.03
C GLY A 65 -16.57 -1.46 -12.57
N SER A 66 -15.75 -1.85 -11.60
CA SER A 66 -16.06 -1.85 -10.17
C SER A 66 -15.19 -0.85 -9.38
N PRO A 67 -15.29 0.47 -9.65
CA PRO A 67 -14.43 1.48 -9.02
C PRO A 67 -14.63 1.59 -7.50
N GLY A 68 -15.82 1.27 -6.98
CA GLY A 68 -16.06 1.22 -5.55
C GLY A 68 -15.20 0.18 -4.83
N LEU A 69 -14.97 -0.98 -5.46
CA LEU A 69 -14.07 -2.02 -4.93
C LEU A 69 -12.61 -1.55 -4.95
N ALA A 70 -12.21 -0.81 -5.99
CA ALA A 70 -10.87 -0.22 -6.08
C ALA A 70 -10.61 0.78 -4.94
N ILE A 71 -11.55 1.70 -4.69
CA ILE A 71 -11.44 2.66 -3.58
C ILE A 71 -11.46 1.93 -2.23
N GLY A 72 -12.35 0.95 -2.06
CA GLY A 72 -12.43 0.14 -0.85
C GLY A 72 -11.13 -0.60 -0.56
N ASN A 73 -10.47 -1.14 -1.59
CA ASN A 73 -9.18 -1.80 -1.46
C ASN A 73 -8.07 -0.80 -1.04
N VAL A 74 -7.98 0.36 -1.69
CA VAL A 74 -6.95 1.37 -1.39
C VAL A 74 -7.14 1.97 0.01
N VAL A 75 -8.35 2.39 0.35
CA VAL A 75 -8.62 3.05 1.65
C VAL A 75 -8.61 2.01 2.78
N GLY A 76 -9.23 0.85 2.56
CA GLY A 76 -9.32 -0.22 3.55
C GLY A 76 -7.96 -0.78 3.95
N SER A 77 -7.05 -1.00 2.98
CA SER A 77 -5.69 -1.47 3.27
C SER A 77 -4.89 -0.47 4.12
N ASN A 78 -4.99 0.84 3.85
CA ASN A 78 -4.33 1.85 4.66
C ASN A 78 -4.87 1.91 6.10
N ILE A 79 -6.20 1.80 6.27
CA ILE A 79 -6.82 1.72 7.60
C ILE A 79 -6.34 0.47 8.34
N ALA A 80 -6.31 -0.69 7.69
CA ALA A 80 -5.81 -1.93 8.27
C ALA A 80 -4.32 -1.82 8.63
N ASN A 81 -3.49 -1.22 7.78
CA ASN A 81 -2.06 -1.03 8.06
C ASN A 81 -1.81 -0.18 9.31
N ILE A 82 -2.59 0.88 9.52
CA ILE A 82 -2.41 1.76 10.68
C ILE A 82 -3.04 1.15 11.94
N LEU A 83 -4.31 0.75 11.87
CA LEU A 83 -5.06 0.34 13.07
C LEU A 83 -4.76 -1.10 13.47
N LEU A 84 -4.69 -2.02 12.51
CA LEU A 84 -4.45 -3.42 12.79
C LEU A 84 -2.96 -3.71 12.85
N VAL A 85 -2.20 -3.49 11.77
CA VAL A 85 -0.79 -3.91 11.71
C VAL A 85 0.08 -3.07 12.64
N LEU A 86 0.12 -1.75 12.46
CA LEU A 86 0.93 -0.86 13.29
C LEU A 86 0.42 -0.82 14.74
N GLY A 87 -0.89 -0.80 14.94
CA GLY A 87 -1.50 -0.85 16.28
C GLY A 87 -1.12 -2.11 17.06
N THR A 88 -1.25 -3.30 16.46
CA THR A 88 -0.85 -4.55 17.12
C THR A 88 0.65 -4.63 17.33
N ALA A 89 1.47 -4.19 16.37
CA ALA A 89 2.91 -4.12 16.51
C ALA A 89 3.31 -3.23 17.71
N ALA A 90 2.68 -2.07 17.88
CA ALA A 90 2.95 -1.16 19.00
C ALA A 90 2.54 -1.72 20.36
N VAL A 91 1.49 -2.54 20.43
CA VAL A 91 1.06 -3.23 21.66
C VAL A 91 2.02 -4.35 22.03
N ILE A 92 2.51 -5.12 21.05
CA ILE A 92 3.42 -6.25 21.27
C ILE A 92 4.84 -5.76 21.59
N ALA A 93 5.33 -4.77 20.84
CA ALA A 93 6.68 -4.23 20.96
C ALA A 93 6.63 -2.69 20.84
N PRO A 94 6.76 -1.96 21.97
CA PRO A 94 6.73 -0.50 21.95
C PRO A 94 7.72 0.09 20.95
N LEU A 95 7.19 0.82 19.97
CA LEU A 95 7.97 1.32 18.83
C LEU A 95 8.75 2.58 19.23
N SER A 96 10.08 2.49 19.23
CA SER A 96 10.95 3.67 19.36
C SER A 96 11.13 4.32 18.00
N VAL A 97 10.42 5.42 17.74
CA VAL A 97 10.43 6.11 16.44
C VAL A 97 11.37 7.31 16.49
N LYS A 98 12.21 7.49 15.46
CA LYS A 98 13.09 8.65 15.35
C LYS A 98 12.29 9.93 15.12
N SER A 99 12.73 11.03 15.73
CA SER A 99 12.04 12.34 15.62
C SER A 99 11.77 12.83 14.20
N PRO A 100 12.63 12.61 13.17
CA PRO A 100 12.33 13.06 11.81
C PRO A 100 11.11 12.37 11.19
N VAL A 101 10.89 11.08 11.46
CA VAL A 101 9.74 10.34 10.93
C VAL A 101 8.43 10.92 11.48
N VAL A 102 8.40 11.19 12.80
CA VAL A 102 7.22 11.75 13.47
C VAL A 102 6.95 13.20 13.04
N LYS A 103 7.99 14.02 12.88
CA LYS A 103 7.83 15.45 12.57
C LYS A 103 7.63 15.74 11.08
N ARG A 104 8.06 14.85 10.19
CA ARG A 104 7.99 15.06 8.73
C ARG A 104 7.02 14.07 8.08
N ASP A 105 7.26 12.78 8.23
CA ASP A 105 6.55 11.77 7.44
C ASP A 105 5.09 11.61 7.89
N VAL A 106 4.81 11.70 9.21
CA VAL A 106 3.43 11.63 9.73
C VAL A 106 2.57 12.81 9.26
N PRO A 107 2.98 14.09 9.38
CA PRO A 107 2.22 15.21 8.82
C PRO A 107 2.01 15.10 7.31
N VAL A 108 3.01 14.65 6.55
CA VAL A 108 2.88 14.42 5.11
C VAL A 108 1.83 13.34 4.82
N MET A 109 1.87 12.22 5.53
CA MET A 109 0.88 11.13 5.41
C MET A 109 -0.54 11.63 5.70
N VAL A 110 -0.73 12.42 6.76
CA VAL A 110 -2.03 13.04 7.08
C VAL A 110 -2.47 13.99 5.96
N GLY A 111 -1.58 14.85 5.49
CA GLY A 111 -1.84 15.77 4.37
C GLY A 111 -2.25 15.02 3.09
N MET A 112 -1.57 13.93 2.76
CA MET A 112 -1.91 13.09 1.60
C MET A 112 -3.24 12.38 1.76
N SER A 113 -3.56 11.93 2.97
CA SER A 113 -4.85 11.31 3.27
C SER A 113 -6.00 12.30 3.10
N LEU A 114 -5.82 13.54 3.58
CA LEU A 114 -6.79 14.62 3.40
C LEU A 114 -6.93 15.03 1.93
N LEU A 115 -5.82 15.19 1.21
CA LEU A 115 -5.82 15.49 -0.23
C LEU A 115 -6.60 14.41 -1.00
N THR A 116 -6.30 13.14 -0.75
CA THR A 116 -6.98 12.01 -1.40
C THR A 116 -8.48 12.03 -1.08
N THR A 117 -8.86 12.32 0.17
CA THR A 117 -10.26 12.43 0.58
C THR A 117 -10.99 13.55 -0.16
N VAL A 118 -10.36 14.73 -0.30
CA VAL A 118 -10.92 15.87 -1.04
C VAL A 118 -11.07 15.54 -2.52
N LEU A 119 -10.07 14.91 -3.13
CA LEU A 119 -10.13 14.53 -4.54
C LEU A 119 -11.18 13.45 -4.82
N ALA A 120 -11.40 12.54 -3.87
CA ALA A 120 -12.39 11.47 -3.97
C ALA A 120 -13.79 11.85 -3.44
N PHE A 121 -14.02 13.10 -3.02
CA PHE A 121 -15.24 13.51 -2.31
C PHE A 121 -16.55 13.29 -3.09
N ASN A 122 -16.49 13.42 -4.42
CA ASN A 122 -17.61 13.15 -5.33
C ASN A 122 -17.78 11.66 -5.68
N GLY A 123 -17.00 10.77 -5.05
CA GLY A 123 -17.01 9.32 -5.31
C GLY A 123 -16.29 8.89 -6.59
N VAL A 124 -15.64 9.80 -7.32
CA VAL A 124 -14.98 9.51 -8.61
C VAL A 124 -13.62 10.17 -8.68
N ILE A 125 -12.56 9.38 -8.80
CA ILE A 125 -11.21 9.89 -9.08
C ILE A 125 -11.00 9.95 -10.60
N ALA A 126 -11.01 11.16 -11.15
CA ALA A 126 -10.70 11.42 -12.55
C ALA A 126 -9.19 11.25 -12.84
N ARG A 127 -8.84 11.04 -14.11
CA ARG A 127 -7.44 10.80 -14.53
C ARG A 127 -6.48 11.91 -14.12
N TRP A 128 -6.92 13.16 -14.16
CA TRP A 128 -6.09 14.30 -13.75
C TRP A 128 -5.83 14.31 -12.23
N GLN A 129 -6.82 13.90 -11.42
CA GLN A 129 -6.68 13.77 -9.96
C GLN A 129 -5.68 12.65 -9.64
N GLY A 130 -5.76 11.53 -10.36
CA GLY A 130 -4.77 10.46 -10.28
C GLY A 130 -3.37 10.92 -10.68
N ALA A 131 -3.23 11.73 -11.74
CA ALA A 131 -1.95 12.29 -12.15
C ALA A 131 -1.34 13.22 -11.09
N VAL A 132 -2.16 14.03 -10.41
CA VAL A 132 -1.72 14.84 -9.27
C VAL A 132 -1.19 13.96 -8.14
N LEU A 133 -1.92 12.89 -7.76
CA LEU A 133 -1.49 11.97 -6.71
C LEU A 133 -0.17 11.27 -7.05
N VAL A 134 0.02 10.86 -8.31
CA VAL A 134 1.27 10.26 -8.79
C VAL A 134 2.41 11.28 -8.79
N ALA A 135 2.17 12.52 -9.21
CA ALA A 135 3.19 13.57 -9.20
C ALA A 135 3.67 13.86 -7.77
N VAL A 136 2.75 13.90 -6.81
CA VAL A 136 3.10 14.09 -5.40
C VAL A 136 3.85 12.88 -4.84
N LEU A 137 3.47 11.66 -5.22
CA LEU A 137 4.21 10.44 -4.85
C LEU A 137 5.65 10.45 -5.37
N ILE A 138 5.90 10.96 -6.57
CA ILE A 138 7.24 11.08 -7.16
C ILE A 138 8.06 12.19 -6.46
N ALA A 139 7.39 13.25 -6.01
CA ALA A 139 8.04 14.36 -5.30
C ALA A 139 8.41 14.02 -3.85
N TYR A 140 7.75 13.04 -3.25
CA TYR A 140 8.01 12.54 -1.90
C TYR A 140 9.21 11.58 -1.87
#